data_AF-A0A6C0JVU5-F1
#
_entry.id   AF-A0A6C0JVU5-F1
#
_cell.length_a   1.000
_cell.length_b   1.000
_cell.length_c   1.000
_cell.angle_alpha   90.00
_cell.angle_beta   90.00
_cell.angle_gamma   90.00
#
_symmetry.space_group_name_H-M   'P 1'
#
loop_
_entity.id
_entity.type
_entity.pdbx_description
1 polymer ?
#
loop_
_entity_poly.entity_id
_entity_poly.type
_entity_poly.pdbx_seq_one_letter_code
_entity_poly.pdbx_strand_id
1 'polypeptide(L)'
;MGQPALALSPQSLAMTPNTCFYCFDTDGLDIFEISHCLGLKACCKCYGSAIRDSNAFMHREGLVPLKYAMKHAELSKFTEALLPSFPVRRSNGFIEGGWSLYAGYSRIPKFIVYDAHSQNWLIPVNKGELSKSIRIDEFLKGDILYSLPIGMKGIIENTIAVLDRGVYLADSNLHNSVVNIRAPMTIPEISNIEHCMIDGVVGRVLDLS
;
A
#
# COMPACT_ATOMS: atom_id res chain seq x y z
N MET A 1 -34.01 16.67 -1.33
CA MET A 1 -33.98 15.20 -1.24
C MET A 1 -33.59 14.65 -2.60
N GLY A 2 -32.58 13.77 -2.65
CA GLY A 2 -32.07 13.15 -3.88
C GLY A 2 -30.55 13.20 -3.99
N GLN A 3 -29.83 12.54 -3.06
CA GLN A 3 -28.40 12.22 -3.24
C GLN A 3 -28.25 11.19 -4.36
N PRO A 4 -27.14 11.24 -5.13
CA PRO A 4 -26.30 10.04 -5.25
C PRO A 4 -24.81 10.37 -5.59
N ALA A 5 -23.80 9.48 -5.69
CA ALA A 5 -23.26 8.31 -4.96
C ALA A 5 -21.80 8.12 -5.51
N LEU A 6 -20.90 7.45 -4.78
CA LEU A 6 -19.42 7.62 -4.81
C LEU A 6 -18.61 6.80 -5.83
N ALA A 7 -17.50 7.39 -6.32
CA ALA A 7 -16.47 6.75 -7.16
C ALA A 7 -15.38 6.05 -6.30
N LEU A 8 -14.92 4.89 -6.79
CA LEU A 8 -14.29 3.80 -6.02
C LEU A 8 -12.78 3.64 -6.22
N SER A 9 -12.07 4.71 -6.57
CA SER A 9 -10.59 4.73 -6.59
C SER A 9 -10.10 5.87 -5.70
N PRO A 10 -9.42 5.59 -4.58
CA PRO A 10 -8.79 6.65 -3.79
C PRO A 10 -7.67 7.27 -4.63
N GLN A 11 -7.92 8.45 -5.19
CA GLN A 11 -6.87 9.36 -5.65
C GLN A 11 -6.87 10.53 -4.68
N SER A 12 -5.77 10.68 -3.95
CA SER A 12 -5.40 11.81 -3.06
C SER A 12 -6.57 12.70 -2.61
N LEU A 13 -7.18 12.38 -1.47
CA LEU A 13 -8.28 13.17 -0.89
C LEU A 13 -7.82 14.40 -0.09
N ALA A 14 -6.60 14.89 -0.34
CA ALA A 14 -6.08 16.13 0.24
C ALA A 14 -6.98 17.36 -0.06
N MET A 15 -8.03 17.22 -0.88
CA MET A 15 -8.84 18.31 -1.45
C MET A 15 -10.36 18.17 -1.23
N THR A 16 -10.83 17.53 -0.15
CA THR A 16 -12.29 17.46 0.13
C THR A 16 -12.73 18.26 1.38
N PRO A 17 -13.96 18.84 1.38
CA PRO A 17 -14.56 19.51 2.54
C PRO A 17 -14.50 18.63 3.81
N ASN A 18 -14.55 19.24 5.00
CA ASN A 18 -14.53 18.52 6.28
C ASN A 18 -15.82 17.72 6.54
N THR A 19 -16.02 16.67 5.74
CA THR A 19 -17.22 15.84 5.66
C THR A 19 -16.83 14.39 5.49
N CYS A 20 -17.72 13.47 5.86
CA CYS A 20 -17.50 12.07 5.56
C CYS A 20 -17.61 11.82 4.05
N PHE A 21 -16.61 11.15 3.46
CA PHE A 21 -16.63 10.74 2.05
C PHE A 21 -17.89 9.96 1.70
N TYR A 22 -18.38 9.09 2.60
CA TYR A 22 -19.46 8.15 2.29
C TYR A 22 -20.88 8.71 2.41
N CYS A 23 -21.13 9.55 3.42
CA CYS A 23 -22.46 10.05 3.72
C CYS A 23 -22.60 11.56 3.60
N PHE A 24 -21.50 12.28 3.36
CA PHE A 24 -21.42 13.74 3.27
C PHE A 24 -21.91 14.48 4.52
N ASP A 25 -22.09 13.77 5.63
CA ASP A 25 -22.47 14.35 6.90
C ASP A 25 -21.34 15.24 7.42
N THR A 26 -21.73 16.29 8.17
CA THR A 26 -20.87 17.26 8.87
C THR A 26 -20.99 17.15 10.40
N ASP A 27 -22.02 16.47 10.92
CA ASP A 27 -22.36 16.49 12.34
C ASP A 27 -21.87 15.23 13.09
N GLY A 28 -21.30 15.41 14.29
CA GLY A 28 -20.86 14.29 15.16
C GLY A 28 -19.60 13.56 14.68
N LEU A 29 -18.74 14.27 13.98
CA LEU A 29 -17.67 13.72 13.17
C LEU A 29 -16.35 13.60 13.92
N ASP A 30 -16.14 12.45 14.56
CA ASP A 30 -14.79 11.89 14.63
C ASP A 30 -14.42 11.48 13.19
N ILE A 31 -14.00 12.46 12.37
CA ILE A 31 -13.43 12.19 11.04
C ILE A 31 -12.08 11.55 11.26
N PHE A 32 -12.03 10.24 11.03
CA PHE A 32 -10.77 9.52 11.04
C PHE A 32 -10.13 9.68 9.67
N GLU A 33 -9.01 10.39 9.63
CA GLU A 33 -8.10 10.31 8.49
C GLU A 33 -7.41 8.95 8.53
N ILE A 34 -7.65 8.13 7.51
CA ILE A 34 -7.03 6.82 7.45
C ILE A 34 -5.68 6.97 6.74
N SER A 35 -4.63 7.14 7.55
CA SER A 35 -3.25 7.48 7.11
C SER A 35 -2.60 6.54 6.07
N HIS A 36 -3.06 5.29 5.98
CA HIS A 36 -2.60 4.31 4.99
C HIS A 36 -3.55 4.15 3.79
N CYS A 37 -4.63 4.94 3.77
CA CYS A 37 -5.74 4.86 2.81
C CYS A 37 -5.86 6.15 1.98
N LEU A 38 -4.73 6.75 1.62
CA LEU A 38 -4.68 7.82 0.60
C LEU A 38 -5.53 9.05 0.92
N GLY A 39 -5.71 9.35 2.22
CA GLY A 39 -6.41 10.53 2.71
C GLY A 39 -7.94 10.40 2.80
N LEU A 40 -8.51 9.18 2.74
CA LEU A 40 -9.95 8.97 2.92
C LEU A 40 -10.43 9.44 4.30
N LYS A 41 -11.38 10.38 4.30
CA LYS A 41 -12.11 10.88 5.48
C LYS A 41 -13.41 10.11 5.65
N ALA A 42 -13.60 9.43 6.78
CA ALA A 42 -14.83 8.70 7.07
C ALA A 42 -15.34 8.96 8.50
N CYS A 43 -16.67 9.02 8.66
CA CYS A 43 -17.30 9.02 9.97
C CYS A 43 -17.22 7.62 10.62
N CYS A 44 -17.46 7.54 11.91
CA CYS A 44 -17.46 6.27 12.66
C CYS A 44 -18.38 5.20 12.03
N LYS A 45 -19.53 5.59 11.46
CA LYS A 45 -20.48 4.68 10.78
C LYS A 45 -19.94 4.12 9.46
N CYS A 46 -19.08 4.87 8.77
CA CYS A 46 -18.57 4.53 7.44
C CYS A 46 -17.10 4.09 7.44
N TYR A 47 -16.44 4.07 8.61
CA TYR A 47 -15.04 3.71 8.76
C TYR A 47 -14.70 2.33 8.20
N GLY A 48 -15.55 1.33 8.44
CA GLY A 48 -15.35 -0.01 7.87
C GLY A 48 -15.42 -0.05 6.34
N SER A 49 -16.27 0.78 5.73
CA SER A 49 -16.32 0.90 4.26
C SER A 49 -15.05 1.56 3.71
N ALA A 50 -14.53 2.56 4.42
CA ALA A 50 -13.28 3.23 4.08
C ALA A 50 -12.08 2.27 4.09
N ILE A 51 -11.95 1.44 5.13
CA ILE A 51 -10.91 0.41 5.21
C ILE A 51 -11.04 -0.57 4.06
N ARG A 52 -12.24 -1.14 3.85
CA ARG A 52 -12.50 -2.12 2.80
C ARG A 52 -12.09 -1.58 1.43
N ASP A 53 -12.56 -0.39 1.06
CA ASP A 53 -12.33 0.16 -0.28
C ASP A 53 -10.84 0.50 -0.51
N SER A 54 -10.14 0.90 0.55
CA SER A 54 -8.70 1.17 0.49
C SER A 54 -7.89 -0.11 0.40
N ASN A 55 -8.26 -1.15 1.15
CA ASN A 55 -7.65 -2.47 1.05
C ASN A 55 -7.92 -3.08 -0.33
N ALA A 56 -9.12 -2.90 -0.89
CA ALA A 56 -9.45 -3.33 -2.25
C ALA A 56 -8.61 -2.60 -3.31
N PHE A 57 -8.38 -1.30 -3.13
CA PHE A 57 -7.43 -0.54 -3.96
C PHE A 57 -6.02 -1.11 -3.85
N MET A 58 -5.49 -1.27 -2.63
CA MET A 58 -4.16 -1.82 -2.39
C MET A 58 -4.01 -3.24 -2.97
N HIS A 59 -5.06 -4.05 -2.91
CA HIS A 59 -5.09 -5.36 -3.57
C HIS A 59 -4.85 -5.23 -5.07
N ARG A 60 -5.62 -4.35 -5.74
CA ARG A 60 -5.58 -4.15 -7.19
C ARG A 60 -4.24 -3.60 -7.65
N GLU A 61 -3.67 -2.68 -6.90
CA GLU A 61 -2.38 -2.06 -7.23
C GLU A 61 -1.17 -2.91 -6.73
N GLY A 62 -1.41 -4.05 -6.08
CA GLY A 62 -0.34 -4.90 -5.56
C GLY A 62 0.52 -4.21 -4.50
N LEU A 63 -0.11 -3.53 -3.55
CA LEU A 63 0.55 -2.76 -2.50
C LEU A 63 0.28 -3.39 -1.13
N VAL A 64 1.31 -3.49 -0.28
CA VAL A 64 1.16 -3.88 1.12
C VAL A 64 2.01 -2.95 1.99
N PRO A 65 1.42 -2.08 2.85
CA PRO A 65 2.19 -1.25 3.76
C PRO A 65 3.12 -2.10 4.62
N LEU A 66 4.40 -1.72 4.74
CA LEU A 66 5.38 -2.51 5.49
C LEU A 66 4.99 -2.62 6.98
N LYS A 67 4.39 -1.56 7.54
CA LYS A 67 3.84 -1.56 8.90
C LYS A 67 2.73 -2.60 9.08
N TYR A 68 1.99 -2.95 8.03
CA TYR A 68 0.93 -3.96 8.06
C TYR A 68 1.55 -5.35 7.93
N ALA A 69 2.52 -5.51 7.01
CA ALA A 69 3.29 -6.74 6.89
C ALA A 69 3.95 -7.14 8.22
N MET A 70 4.52 -6.18 8.96
CA MET A 70 5.12 -6.39 10.29
C MET A 70 4.13 -6.89 11.36
N LYS A 71 2.82 -6.72 11.16
CA LYS A 71 1.78 -7.16 12.10
C LYS A 71 0.97 -8.36 11.59
N HIS A 72 1.18 -8.75 10.34
CA HIS A 72 0.45 -9.84 9.70
C HIS A 72 1.04 -11.18 10.13
N ALA A 73 0.19 -12.13 10.56
CA ALA A 73 0.62 -13.40 11.17
C ALA A 73 1.69 -14.18 10.39
N GLU A 74 1.61 -14.17 9.06
CA GLU A 74 2.59 -14.86 8.20
C GLU A 74 3.71 -13.96 7.68
N LEU A 75 3.45 -12.67 7.42
CA LEU A 75 4.45 -11.77 6.82
C LEU A 75 5.40 -11.21 7.89
N SER A 76 4.95 -11.13 9.15
CA SER A 76 5.74 -10.60 10.26
C SER A 76 7.01 -11.43 10.43
N LYS A 77 6.92 -12.76 10.32
CA LYS A 77 8.05 -13.71 10.40
C LYS A 77 9.18 -13.33 9.43
N PHE A 78 8.84 -12.99 8.19
CA PHE A 78 9.81 -12.55 7.19
C PHE A 78 10.38 -11.18 7.53
N THR A 79 9.52 -10.21 7.89
CA THR A 79 10.01 -8.87 8.23
C THR A 79 10.90 -8.85 9.47
N GLU A 80 10.56 -9.64 10.49
CA GLU A 80 11.32 -9.79 11.74
C GLU A 80 12.68 -10.42 11.49
N ALA A 81 12.75 -11.44 10.65
CA ALA A 81 14.02 -12.06 10.27
C ALA A 81 14.96 -11.11 9.51
N LEU A 82 14.41 -10.08 8.86
CA LEU A 82 15.16 -9.04 8.16
C LEU A 82 15.43 -7.78 9.00
N LEU A 83 14.94 -7.66 10.24
CA LEU A 83 15.13 -6.47 11.08
C LEU A 83 16.60 -6.19 11.48
N PRO A 84 17.45 -7.17 11.84
CA PRO A 84 18.79 -6.88 12.35
C PRO A 84 19.71 -6.25 11.30
N SER A 85 19.95 -6.97 10.21
CA SER A 85 20.51 -6.53 8.93
C SER A 85 20.60 -7.76 8.02
N PHE A 86 20.69 -7.56 6.72
CA PHE A 86 20.84 -8.64 5.76
C PHE A 86 21.73 -8.22 4.59
N PRO A 87 22.30 -9.20 3.87
CA PRO A 87 23.03 -8.92 2.66
C PRO A 87 22.11 -8.78 1.45
N VAL A 88 22.54 -7.96 0.51
CA VAL A 88 21.83 -7.67 -0.74
C VAL A 88 22.80 -7.74 -1.90
N ARG A 89 22.36 -8.29 -3.03
CA ARG A 89 23.10 -8.24 -4.30
C ARG A 89 22.97 -6.86 -4.94
N ARG A 90 24.10 -6.27 -5.29
CA ARG A 90 24.18 -5.03 -6.08
C ARG A 90 24.06 -5.34 -7.57
N SER A 91 23.80 -4.31 -8.38
CA SER A 91 23.69 -4.45 -9.84
C SER A 91 24.98 -4.94 -10.51
N ASN A 92 26.14 -4.75 -9.86
CA ASN A 92 27.42 -5.28 -10.31
C ASN A 92 27.68 -6.74 -9.84
N GLY A 93 26.69 -7.41 -9.24
CA GLY A 93 26.79 -8.80 -8.76
C GLY A 93 27.41 -8.97 -7.37
N PHE A 94 28.02 -7.93 -6.80
CA PHE A 94 28.63 -8.01 -5.47
C PHE A 94 27.57 -8.13 -4.37
N ILE A 95 27.82 -9.00 -3.39
CA ILE A 95 26.97 -9.18 -2.22
C ILE A 95 27.48 -8.29 -1.10
N GLU A 96 26.64 -7.35 -0.70
CA GLU A 96 26.97 -6.35 0.29
C GLU A 96 26.10 -6.51 1.53
N GLY A 97 26.71 -6.59 2.72
CA GLY A 97 26.02 -6.64 4.01
C GLY A 97 25.57 -5.26 4.52
N GLY A 98 24.83 -5.27 5.63
CA GLY A 98 24.43 -4.07 6.38
C GLY A 98 23.22 -3.33 5.79
N TRP A 99 22.39 -4.01 4.99
CA TRP A 99 21.10 -3.48 4.58
C TRP A 99 20.04 -3.80 5.63
N SER A 100 19.03 -2.93 5.72
CA SER A 100 17.91 -3.09 6.63
C SER A 100 16.60 -2.80 5.91
N LEU A 101 15.49 -3.24 6.50
CA LEU A 101 14.16 -2.89 6.00
C LEU A 101 13.92 -1.39 6.16
N TYR A 102 13.48 -0.74 5.08
CA TYR A 102 13.18 0.68 5.11
C TYR A 102 11.69 0.89 5.42
N ALA A 103 11.37 1.02 6.71
CA ALA A 103 10.01 1.28 7.18
C ALA A 103 9.51 2.72 6.95
N GLY A 104 10.38 3.60 6.42
CA GLY A 104 10.08 5.01 6.19
C GLY A 104 10.00 5.83 7.46
N TYR A 105 9.66 7.11 7.30
CA TYR A 105 9.28 7.98 8.41
C TYR A 105 7.80 7.82 8.71
N SER A 106 7.35 8.21 9.91
CA SER A 106 5.96 8.05 10.34
C SER A 106 4.92 8.61 9.36
N ARG A 107 5.30 9.65 8.59
CA ARG A 107 4.46 10.37 7.62
C ARG A 107 4.53 9.87 6.17
N ILE A 108 5.52 9.05 5.80
CA ILE A 108 5.67 8.52 4.44
C ILE A 108 5.69 7.00 4.53
N PRO A 109 4.53 6.33 4.41
CA PRO A 109 4.47 4.88 4.48
C PRO A 109 5.30 4.27 3.34
N LYS A 110 6.00 3.19 3.65
CA LYS A 110 6.70 2.36 2.68
C LYS A 110 5.92 1.08 2.46
N PHE A 111 5.93 0.59 1.23
CA PHE A 111 5.11 -0.53 0.78
C PHE A 111 6.01 -1.64 0.23
N ILE A 112 5.63 -2.88 0.48
CA ILE A 112 5.96 -4.00 -0.40
C ILE A 112 5.09 -3.83 -1.64
N VAL A 113 5.70 -3.87 -2.82
CA VAL A 113 5.05 -3.52 -4.09
C VAL A 113 5.20 -4.67 -5.07
N TYR A 114 4.13 -5.06 -5.74
CA TYR A 114 4.18 -5.96 -6.88
C TYR A 114 4.60 -5.18 -8.12
N ASP A 115 5.72 -5.56 -8.71
CA ASP A 115 6.14 -5.03 -10.00
C ASP A 115 5.60 -5.92 -11.12
N ALA A 116 4.63 -5.40 -11.87
CA ALA A 116 4.01 -6.10 -12.98
C ALA A 116 4.97 -6.37 -14.16
N HIS A 117 6.04 -5.57 -14.31
CA HIS A 117 7.02 -5.76 -15.39
C HIS A 117 7.91 -6.96 -15.11
N SER A 118 8.46 -7.06 -13.90
CA SER A 118 9.26 -8.21 -13.50
C SER A 118 8.42 -9.38 -12.99
N GLN A 119 7.12 -9.21 -12.74
CA GLN A 119 6.25 -10.18 -12.09
C GLN A 119 6.80 -10.63 -10.73
N ASN A 120 7.28 -9.69 -9.94
CA ASN A 120 7.90 -9.97 -8.65
C ASN A 120 7.50 -8.97 -7.57
N TRP A 121 7.46 -9.45 -6.34
CA TRP A 121 7.29 -8.60 -5.16
C TRP A 121 8.61 -7.94 -4.78
N LEU A 122 8.56 -6.63 -4.59
CA LEU A 122 9.67 -5.78 -4.21
C LEU A 122 9.49 -5.31 -2.77
N ILE A 123 10.54 -5.39 -1.96
CA ILE A 123 10.57 -4.87 -0.58
C ILE A 123 11.54 -3.68 -0.48
N PRO A 124 11.15 -2.58 0.19
CA PRO A 124 11.98 -1.40 0.34
C PRO A 124 13.05 -1.62 1.41
N VAL A 125 14.29 -1.28 1.07
CA VAL A 125 15.47 -1.47 1.92
C VAL A 125 16.36 -0.24 1.89
N ASN A 126 17.16 -0.06 2.94
CA ASN A 126 18.12 1.03 3.03
C ASN A 126 19.45 0.59 3.63
N LYS A 127 20.48 1.38 3.35
CA LYS A 127 21.81 1.31 3.97
C LYS A 127 22.36 2.73 4.08
N GLY A 128 22.36 3.27 5.31
CA GLY A 128 22.65 4.70 5.52
C GLY A 128 21.64 5.57 4.76
N GLU A 129 22.14 6.45 3.89
CA GLU A 129 21.32 7.33 3.04
C GLU A 129 20.84 6.66 1.73
N LEU A 130 21.37 5.48 1.40
CA LEU A 130 20.95 4.76 0.20
C LEU A 130 19.63 4.04 0.45
N SER A 131 18.68 4.18 -0.46
CA SER A 131 17.43 3.41 -0.47
C SER A 131 17.18 2.79 -1.83
N LYS A 132 16.62 1.57 -1.84
CA LYS A 132 16.16 0.91 -3.05
C LYS A 132 15.07 -0.10 -2.72
N SER A 133 14.42 -0.63 -3.76
CA SER A 133 13.57 -1.80 -3.65
C SER A 133 14.31 -3.02 -4.19
N ILE A 134 14.15 -4.17 -3.53
CA ILE A 134 14.76 -5.44 -3.95
C ILE A 134 13.67 -6.49 -4.11
N ARG A 135 13.84 -7.40 -5.07
CA ARG A 135 12.91 -8.51 -5.21
C ARG A 135 13.04 -9.47 -4.03
N ILE A 136 11.91 -9.95 -3.51
CA ILE A 136 11.88 -10.87 -2.38
C ILE A 136 12.49 -12.23 -2.74
N ASP A 137 12.35 -12.67 -4.00
CA ASP A 137 12.90 -13.94 -4.47
C ASP A 137 14.44 -13.94 -4.59
N GLU A 138 15.10 -12.77 -4.62
CA GLU A 138 16.56 -12.68 -4.55
C GLU A 138 17.11 -13.30 -3.27
N PHE A 139 16.33 -13.30 -2.19
CA PHE A 139 16.71 -13.94 -0.92
C PHE A 139 16.72 -15.48 -1.00
N LEU A 140 16.13 -16.07 -2.05
CA LEU A 140 16.19 -17.52 -2.31
C LEU A 140 17.45 -17.93 -3.09
N LYS A 141 18.21 -16.98 -3.64
CA LYS A 141 19.43 -17.29 -4.37
C LYS A 141 20.51 -17.77 -3.41
N GLY A 142 21.14 -18.91 -3.73
CA GLY A 142 22.08 -19.62 -2.85
C GLY A 142 23.03 -18.70 -2.09
N ASP A 143 23.75 -17.84 -2.79
CA ASP A 143 24.74 -16.94 -2.19
C ASP A 143 24.18 -16.00 -1.11
N ILE A 144 22.91 -15.57 -1.23
CA ILE A 144 22.21 -14.79 -0.19
C ILE A 144 21.56 -15.73 0.82
N LEU A 145 20.88 -16.79 0.37
CA LEU A 145 20.16 -17.71 1.23
C LEU A 145 21.08 -18.35 2.29
N TYR A 146 22.31 -18.71 1.93
CA TYR A 146 23.29 -19.28 2.86
C TYR A 146 23.77 -18.31 3.95
N SER A 147 23.57 -17.01 3.75
CA SER A 147 23.92 -15.98 4.73
C SER A 147 22.74 -15.60 5.65
N LEU A 148 21.54 -16.14 5.38
CA LEU A 148 20.35 -15.94 6.18
C LEU A 148 20.20 -17.05 7.25
N PRO A 149 19.44 -16.80 8.33
CA PRO A 149 19.14 -17.82 9.34
C PRO A 149 18.57 -19.13 8.76
N ILE A 150 18.86 -20.25 9.43
CA ILE A 150 18.31 -21.57 9.07
C ILE A 150 16.77 -21.50 9.05
N GLY A 151 16.15 -22.11 8.02
CA GLY A 151 14.69 -22.11 7.84
C GLY A 151 14.15 -20.91 7.08
N MET A 152 14.98 -19.91 6.73
CA MET A 152 14.52 -18.72 6.01
C MET A 152 13.94 -19.01 4.63
N LYS A 153 14.40 -20.07 3.95
CA LYS A 153 13.84 -20.49 2.67
C LYS A 153 12.32 -20.64 2.74
N GLY A 154 11.82 -21.41 3.71
CA GLY A 154 10.38 -21.65 3.86
C GLY A 154 9.61 -20.39 4.27
N ILE A 155 10.23 -19.50 5.04
CA ILE A 155 9.63 -18.19 5.41
C ILE A 155 9.47 -17.32 4.17
N ILE A 156 10.49 -17.25 3.31
CA ILE A 156 10.48 -16.45 2.08
C ILE A 156 9.45 -17.02 1.09
N GLU A 157 9.45 -18.33 0.85
CA GLU A 157 8.50 -19.01 -0.04
C GLU A 157 7.05 -18.79 0.42
N ASN A 158 6.78 -18.94 1.72
CA ASN A 158 5.46 -18.69 2.29
C ASN A 158 5.06 -17.20 2.19
N THR A 159 6.01 -16.28 2.35
CA THR A 159 5.77 -14.84 2.20
C THR A 159 5.32 -14.52 0.78
N ILE A 160 6.03 -15.01 -0.23
CA ILE A 160 5.66 -14.85 -1.65
C ILE A 160 4.26 -15.44 -1.88
N ALA A 161 4.01 -16.67 -1.42
CA ALA A 161 2.70 -17.30 -1.58
C ALA A 161 1.55 -16.55 -0.91
N VAL A 162 1.77 -15.94 0.26
CA VAL A 162 0.78 -15.07 0.93
C VAL A 162 0.52 -13.81 0.13
N LEU A 163 1.57 -13.17 -0.39
CA LEU A 163 1.45 -11.97 -1.20
C LEU A 163 0.72 -12.26 -2.52
N ASP A 164 1.06 -13.35 -3.22
CA ASP A 164 0.44 -13.79 -4.48
C ASP A 164 -1.03 -14.16 -4.31
N ARG A 165 -1.40 -14.79 -3.18
CA ARG A 165 -2.81 -15.03 -2.85
C ARG A 165 -3.59 -13.73 -2.60
N GLY A 166 -2.90 -12.64 -2.27
CA GLY A 166 -3.49 -11.35 -2.00
C GLY A 166 -3.91 -11.17 -0.54
N VAL A 167 -3.13 -10.38 0.20
CA VAL A 167 -3.39 -10.03 1.61
C VAL A 167 -4.78 -9.41 1.82
N TYR A 168 -5.27 -8.68 0.82
CA TYR A 168 -6.53 -7.93 0.85
C TYR A 168 -7.63 -8.56 -0.03
N LEU A 169 -7.47 -9.82 -0.43
CA LEU A 169 -8.41 -10.47 -1.36
C LEU A 169 -9.85 -10.47 -0.84
N ALA A 170 -10.04 -10.69 0.46
CA ALA A 170 -11.38 -10.67 1.08
C ALA A 170 -12.07 -9.30 0.95
N ASP A 171 -11.34 -8.21 1.24
CA ASP A 171 -11.85 -6.85 1.10
C ASP A 171 -12.12 -6.49 -0.37
N SER A 172 -11.26 -6.94 -1.29
CA SER A 172 -11.46 -6.76 -2.73
C SER A 172 -12.73 -7.46 -3.23
N ASN A 173 -12.95 -8.72 -2.81
CA ASN A 173 -14.15 -9.47 -3.16
C ASN A 173 -15.42 -8.80 -2.60
N LEU A 174 -15.36 -8.35 -1.34
CA LEU A 174 -16.47 -7.64 -0.72
C LEU A 174 -16.75 -6.31 -1.43
N HIS A 175 -15.70 -5.54 -1.77
CA HIS A 175 -15.82 -4.32 -2.55
C HIS A 175 -16.52 -4.59 -3.89
N ASN A 176 -16.01 -5.53 -4.69
CA ASN A 176 -16.59 -5.88 -5.98
C ASN A 176 -18.07 -6.30 -5.87
N SER A 177 -18.45 -7.03 -4.80
CA SER A 177 -19.84 -7.40 -4.56
C SER A 177 -20.75 -6.18 -4.32
N VAL A 178 -20.26 -5.14 -3.64
CA VAL A 178 -21.01 -3.91 -3.36
C VAL A 178 -21.09 -3.03 -4.61
N VAL A 179 -19.99 -2.92 -5.37
CA VAL A 179 -19.91 -2.12 -6.59
C VAL A 179 -20.82 -2.69 -7.69
N ASN A 180 -20.82 -4.01 -7.89
CA ASN A 180 -21.64 -4.63 -8.93
C ASN A 180 -23.16 -4.52 -8.68
N ILE A 181 -23.58 -4.16 -7.47
CA ILE A 181 -24.99 -3.94 -7.10
C ILE A 181 -25.40 -2.47 -7.28
N ARG A 182 -24.45 -1.53 -7.41
CA ARG A 182 -24.71 -0.09 -7.49
C ARG A 182 -24.22 0.46 -8.83
N ALA A 183 -25.11 1.11 -9.59
CA ALA A 183 -24.73 1.74 -10.86
C ALA A 183 -23.58 2.76 -10.65
N PRO A 184 -22.57 2.81 -11.54
CA PRO A 184 -21.48 3.77 -11.44
C PRO A 184 -22.02 5.19 -11.58
N MET A 185 -21.60 6.08 -10.70
CA MET A 185 -21.92 7.51 -10.79
C MET A 185 -20.67 8.37 -10.86
N THR A 186 -20.71 9.33 -11.78
CA THR A 186 -19.69 10.34 -12.00
C THR A 186 -19.85 11.45 -10.96
N ILE A 187 -18.82 11.67 -10.14
CA ILE A 187 -18.73 12.83 -9.24
C ILE A 187 -18.25 14.03 -10.09
N PRO A 188 -18.95 15.18 -10.10
CA PRO A 188 -18.42 16.39 -10.71
C PRO A 188 -17.19 16.85 -9.94
N GLU A 189 -16.08 17.07 -10.64
CA GLU A 189 -14.88 17.67 -10.06
C GLU A 189 -15.23 19.03 -9.43
N ILE A 190 -14.58 19.38 -8.32
CA ILE A 190 -14.57 20.78 -7.86
C ILE A 190 -13.89 21.62 -8.94
N SER A 191 -14.38 22.82 -9.19
CA SER A 191 -13.68 23.78 -10.05
C SER A 191 -12.26 24.02 -9.51
N ASN A 192 -11.28 24.18 -10.42
CA ASN A 192 -9.87 24.45 -10.14
C ASN A 192 -9.00 23.22 -9.79
N ILE A 193 -9.20 22.09 -10.49
CA ILE A 193 -8.25 20.96 -10.47
C ILE A 193 -7.35 21.05 -11.70
N GLU A 194 -6.04 21.04 -11.50
CA GLU A 194 -5.06 20.94 -12.57
C GLU A 194 -4.36 19.58 -12.56
N HIS A 195 -4.04 19.07 -13.76
CA HIS A 195 -3.17 17.92 -13.92
C HIS A 195 -1.74 18.29 -13.59
N CYS A 196 -1.08 17.51 -12.73
CA CYS A 196 0.34 17.67 -12.44
C CYS A 196 1.09 16.38 -12.73
N MET A 197 2.41 16.47 -12.88
CA MET A 197 3.27 15.31 -12.97
C MET A 197 4.23 15.34 -11.76
N ILE A 198 4.19 14.32 -10.92
CA ILE A 198 5.07 14.18 -9.76
C ILE A 198 5.79 12.84 -9.90
N ASP A 199 7.12 12.88 -9.99
CA ASP A 199 7.99 11.70 -10.12
C ASP A 199 7.60 10.74 -11.27
N GLY A 200 7.18 11.30 -12.41
CA GLY A 200 6.79 10.53 -13.60
C GLY A 200 5.41 9.88 -13.52
N VAL A 201 4.66 10.13 -12.44
CA VAL A 201 3.27 9.71 -12.29
C VAL A 201 2.36 10.91 -12.52
N VAL A 202 1.34 10.73 -13.36
CA VAL A 202 0.29 11.73 -13.56
C VAL A 202 -0.52 11.83 -12.26
N GLY A 203 -0.39 12.96 -11.59
CA GLY A 203 -1.16 13.36 -10.42
C GLY A 203 -2.17 14.45 -10.74
N ARG A 204 -2.91 14.88 -9.70
CA ARG A 204 -3.87 15.99 -9.77
C ARG A 204 -3.69 16.86 -8.53
N VAL A 205 -3.74 18.18 -8.70
CA VAL A 205 -3.57 19.18 -7.63
C VAL A 205 -4.68 20.22 -7.67
N LEU A 206 -4.95 20.85 -6.52
CA LEU A 206 -5.85 21.98 -6.41
C LEU A 206 -5.10 23.23 -6.85
N ASP A 207 -5.61 23.91 -7.87
CA ASP A 207 -5.20 25.27 -8.17
C ASP A 207 -5.90 26.24 -7.22
N LEU A 208 -5.11 26.93 -6.41
CA LEU A 208 -5.55 27.89 -5.41
C LEU A 208 -5.47 29.34 -5.93
N SER A 209 -5.22 29.53 -7.23
CA SER A 209 -5.08 30.84 -7.87
C SER A 209 -6.38 31.65 -7.95
#